data_AF-A0A562W8F5-F1
#
_entry.id   AF-A0A562W8F5-F1
#
_cell.length_a   1.000
_cell.length_b   1.000
_cell.length_c   1.000
_cell.angle_alpha   90.00
_cell.angle_beta   90.00
_cell.angle_gamma   90.00
#
_symmetry.space_group_name_H-M   'P 1'
#
loop_
_entity.id
_entity.type
_entity.pdbx_description
1 polymer ?
#
loop_
_entity_poly.entity_id
_entity_poly.type
_entity_poly.pdbx_seq_one_letter_code
_entity_poly.pdbx_strand_id
1 'polypeptide(L)'
;MRKAAGQALLLALILLTLVACSEQLHSWRPEARTAIEIARGKGGKTFFPEEFADLENAFRQGELLLSDDEEEDAEQFYLLALTKGKLLTEQVDAERVRREEAKRQQREAAQRAADRERQEREAAEERRREQEREASRLRAVQAEARAEAERKTVEKTRQHPLAATHTVKRGESLPQIAAQPDVYNDAALWPLLYRANRDQIRDPRIVWPGQVLHIPRNFGRDDMAEARRYNQEHPIH
;
A
#
# COMPACT_ATOMS: atom_id res chain seq x y z
N MET A 1 96.77 16.68 60.16
CA MET A 1 95.36 17.07 59.91
C MET A 1 94.94 16.93 58.45
N ARG A 2 95.77 17.27 57.44
CA ARG A 2 95.40 17.16 56.01
C ARG A 2 95.12 15.74 55.49
N LYS A 3 95.82 14.70 55.98
CA LYS A 3 95.57 13.30 55.57
C LYS A 3 94.23 12.74 56.06
N ALA A 4 93.81 13.10 57.28
CA ALA A 4 92.53 12.67 57.86
C ALA A 4 91.32 13.31 57.14
N ALA A 5 91.45 14.59 56.75
CA ALA A 5 90.43 15.28 55.97
C ALA A 5 90.25 14.69 54.56
N GLY A 6 91.35 14.28 53.92
CA GLY A 6 91.31 13.60 52.62
C GLY A 6 90.66 12.22 52.67
N GLN A 7 90.93 11.43 53.72
CA GLN A 7 90.30 10.11 53.90
C GLN A 7 88.81 10.22 54.24
N ALA A 8 88.41 11.20 55.05
CA ALA A 8 87.00 11.45 55.35
C ALA A 8 86.21 11.90 54.12
N LEU A 9 86.80 12.74 53.27
CA LEU A 9 86.19 13.18 52.01
C LEU A 9 86.04 12.01 51.02
N LEU A 10 87.05 11.12 50.94
CA LEU A 10 87.02 9.96 50.05
C LEU A 10 85.98 8.91 50.51
N LEU A 11 85.86 8.68 51.82
CA LEU A 11 84.83 7.81 52.40
C LEU A 11 83.41 8.39 52.22
N ALA A 12 83.25 9.71 52.38
CA ALA A 12 81.97 10.38 52.14
C ALA A 12 81.56 10.32 50.66
N LEU A 13 82.52 10.44 49.73
CA LEU A 13 82.27 10.31 48.29
C LEU A 13 81.87 8.86 47.91
N ILE A 14 82.51 7.86 48.50
CA ILE A 14 82.19 6.43 48.29
C ILE A 14 80.79 6.10 48.84
N LEU A 15 80.43 6.61 50.03
CA LEU A 15 79.08 6.48 50.60
C LEU A 15 78.01 7.17 49.74
N LEU A 16 78.31 8.34 49.16
CA LEU A 16 77.41 9.04 48.23
C LEU A 16 77.22 8.29 46.90
N THR A 17 78.25 7.61 46.40
CA THR A 17 78.14 6.80 45.17
C THR A 17 77.46 5.44 45.40
N LEU A 18 77.54 4.87 46.61
CA LEU A 18 76.86 3.62 46.95
C LEU A 18 75.34 3.81 47.12
N VAL A 19 74.88 5.01 47.51
CA VAL A 19 73.46 5.35 47.56
C VAL A 19 72.87 5.63 46.16
N ALA A 20 73.71 5.99 45.19
CA ALA A 20 73.28 6.29 43.82
C ALA A 20 73.11 5.04 42.91
N CYS A 21 73.33 3.84 43.46
CA CYS A 21 73.03 2.56 42.79
C CYS A 21 71.80 1.85 43.39
N SER A 22 70.81 2.60 43.92
CA SER A 22 69.46 2.06 43.99
C SER A 22 68.91 2.09 42.56
N GLU A 23 68.94 0.94 41.92
CA GLU A 23 68.29 0.66 40.63
C GLU A 23 66.96 1.41 40.56
N GLN A 24 66.86 2.38 39.65
CA GLN A 24 65.60 3.06 39.38
C GLN A 24 64.72 2.05 38.62
N LEU A 25 64.12 1.12 39.36
CA LEU A 25 63.21 0.12 38.83
C LEU A 25 62.11 0.87 38.07
N HIS A 26 61.91 0.51 36.81
CA HIS A 26 60.80 1.05 36.05
C HIS A 26 59.51 0.55 36.70
N SER A 27 58.80 1.45 37.38
CA SER A 27 57.51 1.13 37.99
C SER A 27 56.42 1.15 36.93
N TRP A 28 55.71 0.05 36.77
CA TRP A 28 54.56 -0.08 35.85
C TRP A 28 53.26 0.49 36.42
N ARG A 29 53.28 0.89 37.69
CA ARG A 29 52.12 1.40 38.43
C ARG A 29 51.41 2.58 37.73
N PRO A 30 52.09 3.66 37.25
CA PRO A 30 51.41 4.76 36.58
C PRO A 30 50.80 4.36 35.23
N GLU A 31 51.47 3.49 34.47
CA GLU A 31 50.96 2.95 33.19
C GLU A 31 49.74 2.06 33.42
N ALA A 32 49.78 1.17 34.43
CA ALA A 32 48.67 0.32 34.80
C ALA A 32 47.44 1.14 35.22
N ARG A 33 47.65 2.17 36.06
CA ARG A 33 46.59 3.12 36.44
C ARG A 33 45.98 3.81 35.24
N THR A 34 46.83 4.28 34.32
CA THR A 34 46.37 4.90 33.07
C THR A 34 45.56 3.93 32.21
N ALA A 35 46.00 2.68 32.09
CA ALA A 35 45.30 1.65 31.33
C ALA A 35 43.90 1.35 31.90
N ILE A 36 43.75 1.34 33.23
CA ILE A 36 42.44 1.20 33.90
C ILE A 36 41.51 2.36 33.56
N GLU A 37 41.99 3.60 33.63
CA GLU A 37 41.18 4.78 33.29
C GLU A 37 40.78 4.81 31.82
N ILE A 38 41.68 4.43 30.91
CA ILE A 38 41.37 4.31 29.48
C ILE A 38 40.29 3.24 29.26
N ALA A 39 40.47 2.05 29.82
CA ALA A 39 39.48 0.98 29.72
C ALA A 39 38.13 1.43 30.30
N ARG A 40 38.12 2.13 31.44
CA ARG A 40 36.92 2.67 32.07
C ARG A 40 36.22 3.68 31.17
N GLY A 41 36.95 4.67 30.67
CA GLY A 41 36.42 5.74 29.82
C GLY A 41 35.88 5.24 28.48
N LYS A 42 36.45 4.16 27.94
CA LYS A 42 35.94 3.48 26.75
C LYS A 42 34.72 2.58 27.02
N GLY A 43 34.35 2.39 28.28
CA GLY A 43 33.19 1.61 28.69
C GLY A 43 33.50 0.15 29.02
N GLY A 44 34.73 -0.19 29.37
CA GLY A 44 35.15 -1.55 29.76
C GLY A 44 34.21 -2.17 30.79
N LYS A 45 33.84 -1.42 31.84
CA LYS A 45 32.86 -1.87 32.84
C LYS A 45 31.48 -2.22 32.27
N THR A 46 31.08 -1.54 31.19
CA THR A 46 29.76 -1.74 30.56
C THR A 46 29.78 -2.93 29.59
N PHE A 47 30.86 -3.09 28.82
CA PHE A 47 30.95 -4.14 27.81
C PHE A 47 31.47 -5.46 28.37
N PHE A 48 32.38 -5.41 29.34
CA PHE A 48 33.15 -6.55 29.88
C PHE A 48 33.32 -6.37 31.40
N PRO A 49 32.23 -6.50 32.19
CA PRO A 49 32.24 -6.18 33.61
C PRO A 49 33.15 -7.11 34.44
N GLU A 50 33.27 -8.38 34.06
CA GLU A 50 34.12 -9.33 34.78
C GLU A 50 35.60 -9.07 34.51
N GLU A 51 35.98 -8.88 33.24
CA GLU A 51 37.35 -8.57 32.83
C GLU A 51 37.82 -7.22 33.39
N PHE A 52 36.91 -6.25 33.49
CA PHE A 52 37.18 -4.98 34.14
C PHE A 52 37.37 -5.13 35.66
N ALA A 53 36.58 -5.96 36.33
CA ALA A 53 36.75 -6.26 37.76
C ALA A 53 38.06 -6.99 38.04
N ASP A 54 38.43 -7.94 37.18
CA ASP A 54 39.70 -8.67 37.23
C ASP A 54 40.90 -7.74 37.06
N LEU A 55 40.80 -6.79 36.14
CA LEU A 55 41.80 -5.73 35.93
C LEU A 55 41.97 -4.88 37.20
N GLU A 56 40.86 -4.40 37.78
CA GLU A 56 40.90 -3.61 39.02
C GLU A 56 41.44 -4.43 40.21
N ASN A 57 41.13 -5.73 40.26
CA ASN A 57 41.65 -6.61 41.30
C ASN A 57 43.16 -6.82 41.17
N ALA A 58 43.68 -7.06 39.96
CA ALA A 58 45.12 -7.20 39.74
C ALA A 58 45.89 -5.95 40.21
N PHE A 59 45.37 -4.76 39.90
CA PHE A 59 45.96 -3.50 40.37
C PHE A 59 45.89 -3.37 41.89
N ARG A 60 44.75 -3.74 42.50
CA ARG A 60 44.58 -3.72 43.95
C ARG A 60 45.56 -4.65 44.66
N GLN A 61 45.81 -5.85 44.13
CA GLN A 61 46.81 -6.75 44.69
C GLN A 61 48.21 -6.13 44.65
N GLY A 62 48.58 -5.47 43.55
CA GLY A 62 49.84 -4.71 43.48
C GLY A 62 49.94 -3.62 44.55
N GLU A 63 48.84 -2.90 44.84
CA GLU A 63 48.82 -1.88 45.91
C GLU A 63 48.94 -2.50 47.31
N LEU A 64 48.39 -3.69 47.53
CA LEU A 64 48.51 -4.42 48.81
C LEU A 64 49.96 -4.88 49.05
N LEU A 65 50.58 -5.52 48.06
CA LEU A 65 51.97 -6.00 48.15
C LEU A 65 52.96 -4.84 48.33
N LEU A 66 52.73 -3.73 47.63
CA LEU A 66 53.53 -2.52 47.81
C LEU A 66 53.39 -1.95 49.23
N SER A 67 52.23 -2.09 49.87
CA SER A 67 52.04 -1.66 51.26
C SER A 67 52.71 -2.57 52.28
N ASP A 68 52.99 -3.82 51.90
CA ASP A 68 53.69 -4.83 52.71
C ASP A 68 55.21 -4.86 52.42
N ASP A 69 55.74 -3.88 51.68
CA ASP A 69 57.17 -3.75 51.28
C ASP A 69 57.64 -4.85 50.30
N GLU A 70 56.70 -5.55 49.63
CA GLU A 70 56.96 -6.58 48.62
C GLU A 70 56.98 -5.96 47.20
N GLU A 71 57.97 -5.10 46.92
CA GLU A 71 58.02 -4.29 45.69
C GLU A 71 58.10 -5.12 44.39
N GLU A 72 58.91 -6.18 44.35
CA GLU A 72 59.09 -7.01 43.14
C GLU A 72 57.77 -7.71 42.73
N ASP A 73 57.04 -8.25 43.70
CA ASP A 73 55.76 -8.91 43.47
C ASP A 73 54.67 -7.88 43.11
N ALA A 74 54.68 -6.70 43.74
CA ALA A 74 53.80 -5.60 43.38
C ALA A 74 53.97 -5.19 41.91
N GLU A 75 55.20 -5.08 41.41
CA GLU A 75 55.49 -4.75 40.01
C GLU A 75 54.99 -5.79 39.02
N GLN A 76 55.01 -7.09 39.38
CA GLN A 76 54.38 -8.14 38.55
C GLN A 76 52.87 -7.94 38.43
N PHE A 77 52.19 -7.58 39.52
CA PHE A 77 50.76 -7.30 39.51
C PHE A 77 50.43 -6.02 38.72
N TYR A 78 51.26 -4.99 38.78
CA TYR A 78 51.09 -3.80 37.93
C TYR A 78 51.28 -4.12 36.45
N LEU A 79 52.28 -4.92 36.09
CA LEU A 79 52.46 -5.39 34.71
C LEU A 79 51.25 -6.23 34.23
N LEU A 80 50.72 -7.09 35.09
CA LEU A 80 49.49 -7.85 34.81
C LEU A 80 48.28 -6.93 34.61
N ALA A 81 48.11 -5.92 35.46
CA ALA A 81 47.04 -4.93 35.30
C ALA A 81 47.22 -4.12 33.99
N LEU A 82 48.43 -3.70 33.66
CA LEU A 82 48.72 -3.00 32.41
C LEU A 82 48.36 -3.85 31.18
N THR A 83 48.78 -5.11 31.15
CA THR A 83 48.50 -6.03 30.03
C THR A 83 47.00 -6.33 29.90
N LYS A 84 46.32 -6.61 31.02
CA LYS A 84 44.86 -6.77 31.05
C LYS A 84 44.14 -5.51 30.57
N GLY A 85 44.56 -4.32 31.00
CA GLY A 85 43.95 -3.04 30.62
C GLY A 85 44.09 -2.72 29.13
N LYS A 86 45.26 -3.02 28.53
CA LYS A 86 45.48 -2.90 27.09
C LYS A 86 44.59 -3.86 26.30
N LEU A 87 44.58 -5.14 26.68
CA LEU A 87 43.75 -6.15 26.03
C LEU A 87 42.25 -5.81 26.12
N LEU A 88 41.78 -5.42 27.31
CA LEU A 88 40.39 -5.04 27.51
C LEU A 88 40.01 -3.81 26.66
N THR A 89 40.92 -2.85 26.53
CA THR A 89 40.70 -1.68 25.66
C THR A 89 40.50 -2.10 24.19
N GLU A 90 41.33 -3.02 23.69
CA GLU A 90 41.18 -3.56 22.33
C GLU A 90 39.85 -4.32 22.15
N GLN A 91 39.47 -5.13 23.13
CA GLN A 91 38.19 -5.84 23.13
C GLN A 91 36.99 -4.89 23.10
N VAL A 92 37.04 -3.81 23.87
CA VAL A 92 36.01 -2.76 23.87
C VAL A 92 35.91 -2.07 22.53
N ASP A 93 37.04 -1.70 21.91
CA ASP A 93 37.04 -1.07 20.60
C ASP A 93 36.47 -2.01 19.53
N ALA A 94 36.87 -3.28 19.54
CA ALA A 94 36.33 -4.31 18.65
C ALA A 94 34.81 -4.50 18.86
N GLU A 95 34.34 -4.55 20.10
CA GLU A 95 32.92 -4.69 20.41
C GLU A 95 32.10 -3.50 19.93
N ARG A 96 32.62 -2.28 20.08
CA ARG A 96 31.97 -1.06 19.58
C ARG A 96 31.84 -1.09 18.06
N VAL A 97 32.89 -1.48 17.35
CA VAL A 97 32.85 -1.62 15.88
C VAL A 97 31.81 -2.66 15.48
N ARG A 98 31.82 -3.85 16.09
CA ARG A 98 30.83 -4.91 15.82
C ARG A 98 29.39 -4.43 16.02
N ARG A 99 29.12 -3.72 17.11
CA ARG A 99 27.77 -3.18 17.38
C ARG A 99 27.34 -2.11 16.39
N GLU A 100 28.24 -1.20 16.02
CA GLU A 100 27.93 -0.16 15.03
C GLU A 100 27.72 -0.76 13.63
N GLU A 101 28.52 -1.74 13.23
CA GLU A 101 28.31 -2.50 12.00
C GLU A 101 26.98 -3.25 12.01
N ALA A 102 26.63 -3.92 13.11
CA ALA A 102 25.35 -4.59 13.27
C ALA A 102 24.17 -3.59 13.15
N LYS A 103 24.25 -2.43 13.80
CA LYS A 103 23.24 -1.36 13.66
C LYS A 103 23.14 -0.86 12.23
N ARG A 104 24.28 -0.67 11.55
CA ARG A 104 24.31 -0.24 10.15
C ARG A 104 23.65 -1.27 9.24
N GLN A 105 24.01 -2.55 9.39
CA GLN A 105 23.39 -3.66 8.65
C GLN A 105 21.88 -3.73 8.91
N GLN A 106 21.46 -3.55 10.17
CA GLN A 106 20.06 -3.52 10.54
C GLN A 106 19.31 -2.35 9.87
N ARG A 107 19.90 -1.14 9.83
CA ARG A 107 19.33 0.02 9.13
C ARG A 107 19.24 -0.21 7.62
N GLU A 108 20.29 -0.74 7.00
CA GLU A 108 20.30 -1.06 5.58
C GLU A 108 19.27 -2.16 5.24
N ALA A 109 19.09 -3.16 6.11
CA ALA A 109 18.08 -4.20 5.94
C ALA A 109 16.66 -3.63 6.11
N ALA A 110 16.44 -2.77 7.11
CA ALA A 110 15.17 -2.10 7.33
C ALA A 110 14.80 -1.18 6.15
N GLN A 111 15.77 -0.42 5.63
CA GLN A 111 15.57 0.41 4.44
C GLN A 111 15.19 -0.44 3.23
N ARG A 112 15.93 -1.53 2.96
CA ARG A 112 15.61 -2.46 1.87
C ARG A 112 14.23 -3.09 2.01
N ALA A 113 13.81 -3.42 3.22
CA ALA A 113 12.46 -3.94 3.48
C ALA A 113 11.38 -2.87 3.21
N ALA A 114 11.60 -1.64 3.67
CA ALA A 114 10.68 -0.52 3.43
C ALA A 114 10.58 -0.17 1.93
N ASP A 115 11.69 -0.21 1.19
CA ASP A 115 11.70 0.04 -0.24
C ASP A 115 10.95 -1.05 -1.02
N ARG A 116 11.12 -2.34 -0.64
CA ARG A 116 10.35 -3.45 -1.21
C ARG A 116 8.86 -3.29 -0.95
N GLU A 117 8.48 -2.94 0.28
CA GLU A 117 7.07 -2.71 0.62
C GLU A 117 6.47 -1.55 -0.18
N ARG A 118 7.23 -0.45 -0.36
CA ARG A 118 6.81 0.66 -1.21
C ARG A 118 6.58 0.21 -2.66
N GLN A 119 7.54 -0.53 -3.23
CA GLN A 119 7.42 -1.05 -4.60
C GLN A 119 6.23 -1.99 -4.77
N GLU A 120 5.97 -2.86 -3.78
CA GLU A 120 4.82 -3.76 -3.81
C GLU A 120 3.49 -3.00 -3.75
N ARG A 121 3.40 -1.95 -2.92
CA ARG A 121 2.23 -1.07 -2.82
C ARG A 121 1.98 -0.31 -4.13
N GLU A 122 3.03 0.27 -4.71
CA GLU A 122 2.95 0.97 -6.00
C GLU A 122 2.51 0.02 -7.11
N ALA A 123 3.13 -1.16 -7.20
CA ALA A 123 2.74 -2.18 -8.18
C ALA A 123 1.32 -2.71 -7.95
N ALA A 124 0.85 -2.81 -6.70
CA ALA A 124 -0.52 -3.19 -6.39
C ALA A 124 -1.53 -2.10 -6.79
N GLU A 125 -1.19 -0.83 -6.59
CA GLU A 125 -2.01 0.29 -7.02
C GLU A 125 -2.10 0.37 -8.55
N GLU A 126 -0.98 0.16 -9.25
CA GLU A 126 -0.97 0.10 -10.72
C GLU A 126 -1.84 -1.04 -11.24
N ARG A 127 -1.69 -2.26 -10.70
CA ARG A 127 -2.54 -3.41 -11.05
C ARG A 127 -4.03 -3.10 -10.84
N ARG A 128 -4.37 -2.45 -9.73
CA ARG A 128 -5.75 -2.06 -9.43
C ARG A 128 -6.26 -1.03 -10.46
N ARG A 129 -5.46 -0.02 -10.80
CA ARG A 129 -5.81 0.98 -11.82
C ARG A 129 -6.01 0.33 -13.20
N GLU A 130 -5.19 -0.65 -13.55
CA GLU A 130 -5.35 -1.42 -14.79
C GLU A 130 -6.64 -2.24 -14.79
N GLN A 131 -6.93 -2.96 -13.72
CA GLN A 131 -8.18 -3.71 -13.55
C GLN A 131 -9.41 -2.79 -13.64
N GLU A 132 -9.37 -1.61 -13.01
CA GLU A 132 -10.45 -0.62 -13.10
C GLU A 132 -10.65 -0.11 -14.54
N ARG A 133 -9.55 0.15 -15.26
CA ARG A 133 -9.59 0.56 -16.68
C ARG A 133 -10.16 -0.55 -17.57
N GLU A 134 -9.72 -1.79 -17.37
CA GLU A 134 -10.22 -2.94 -18.12
C GLU A 134 -11.70 -3.19 -17.82
N ALA A 135 -12.10 -3.18 -16.55
CA ALA A 135 -13.49 -3.31 -16.15
C ALA A 135 -14.37 -2.20 -16.75
N SER A 136 -13.86 -0.95 -16.78
CA SER A 136 -14.55 0.17 -17.43
C SER A 136 -14.71 -0.04 -18.95
N ARG A 137 -13.65 -0.50 -19.63
CA ARG A 137 -13.70 -0.84 -21.06
C ARG A 137 -14.71 -1.94 -21.35
N LEU A 138 -14.69 -3.03 -20.56
CA LEU A 138 -15.64 -4.13 -20.71
C LEU A 138 -17.08 -3.67 -20.47
N ARG A 139 -17.32 -2.80 -19.48
CA ARG A 139 -18.64 -2.20 -19.25
C ARG A 139 -19.09 -1.33 -20.42
N ALA A 140 -18.19 -0.53 -21.00
CA ALA A 140 -18.50 0.28 -22.18
C ALA A 140 -18.87 -0.59 -23.39
N VAL A 141 -18.07 -1.62 -23.69
CA VAL A 141 -18.36 -2.58 -24.77
C VAL A 141 -19.70 -3.30 -24.54
N GLN A 142 -20.00 -3.71 -23.31
CA GLN A 142 -21.29 -4.33 -22.98
C GLN A 142 -22.45 -3.35 -23.12
N ALA A 143 -22.29 -2.09 -22.72
CA ALA A 143 -23.31 -1.07 -22.87
C ALA A 143 -23.60 -0.76 -24.34
N GLU A 144 -22.57 -0.66 -25.17
CA GLU A 144 -22.69 -0.49 -26.62
C GLU A 144 -23.42 -1.68 -27.26
N ALA A 145 -23.04 -2.91 -26.93
CA ALA A 145 -23.69 -4.12 -27.43
C ALA A 145 -25.18 -4.19 -27.03
N ARG A 146 -25.52 -3.80 -25.80
CA ARG A 146 -26.92 -3.70 -25.34
C ARG A 146 -27.69 -2.64 -26.11
N ALA A 147 -27.10 -1.46 -26.30
CA ALA A 147 -27.72 -0.38 -27.06
C ALA A 147 -27.95 -0.76 -28.53
N GLU A 148 -27.01 -1.47 -29.16
CA GLU A 148 -27.18 -1.98 -30.52
C GLU A 148 -28.29 -3.04 -30.60
N ALA A 149 -28.34 -3.98 -29.65
CA ALA A 149 -29.40 -4.99 -29.59
C ALA A 149 -30.79 -4.34 -29.40
N GLU A 150 -30.88 -3.31 -28.56
CA GLU A 150 -32.11 -2.54 -28.37
C GLU A 150 -32.51 -1.79 -29.65
N ARG A 151 -31.57 -1.12 -30.32
CA ARG A 151 -31.83 -0.45 -31.61
C ARG A 151 -32.35 -1.43 -32.66
N LYS A 152 -31.72 -2.60 -32.81
CA LYS A 152 -32.17 -3.66 -33.73
C LYS A 152 -33.57 -4.17 -33.38
N THR A 153 -33.87 -4.29 -32.09
CA THR A 153 -35.20 -4.71 -31.62
C THR A 153 -36.26 -3.65 -31.96
N VAL A 154 -35.98 -2.37 -31.67
CA VAL A 154 -36.88 -1.25 -31.99
C VAL A 154 -37.09 -1.12 -33.50
N GLU A 155 -36.03 -1.28 -34.31
CA GLU A 155 -36.13 -1.29 -35.76
C GLU A 155 -37.03 -2.43 -36.26
N LYS A 156 -36.82 -3.65 -35.75
CA LYS A 156 -37.65 -4.81 -36.11
C LYS A 156 -39.12 -4.59 -35.74
N THR A 157 -39.42 -3.98 -34.60
CA THR A 157 -40.79 -3.64 -34.20
C THR A 157 -41.41 -2.57 -35.10
N ARG A 158 -40.65 -1.56 -35.52
CA ARG A 158 -41.14 -0.52 -36.47
C ARG A 158 -41.42 -1.08 -37.87
N GLN A 159 -40.72 -2.13 -38.28
CA GLN A 159 -40.87 -2.76 -39.59
C GLN A 159 -42.02 -3.77 -39.68
N HIS A 160 -42.79 -4.02 -38.61
CA HIS A 160 -43.99 -4.85 -38.72
C HIS A 160 -45.06 -4.09 -39.53
N PRO A 161 -45.38 -4.53 -40.76
CA PRO A 161 -46.38 -3.82 -41.56
C PRO A 161 -47.73 -3.96 -40.87
N LEU A 162 -48.34 -2.83 -40.52
CA LEU A 162 -49.72 -2.80 -40.03
C LEU A 162 -50.62 -3.47 -41.07
N ALA A 163 -51.59 -4.28 -40.60
CA ALA A 163 -52.45 -5.04 -41.49
C ALA A 163 -53.17 -4.10 -42.48
N ALA A 164 -53.11 -4.43 -43.78
CA ALA A 164 -53.80 -3.71 -44.84
C ALA A 164 -55.30 -4.07 -44.91
N THR A 165 -55.67 -5.21 -44.31
CA THR A 165 -57.04 -5.69 -44.23
C THR A 165 -57.32 -6.29 -42.85
N HIS A 166 -58.58 -6.20 -42.41
CA HIS A 166 -59.07 -6.85 -41.19
C HIS A 166 -60.23 -7.78 -41.53
N THR A 167 -60.19 -9.01 -41.02
CA THR A 167 -61.33 -9.93 -41.14
C THR A 167 -62.19 -9.80 -39.89
N VAL A 168 -63.43 -9.33 -40.07
CA VAL A 168 -64.40 -9.09 -38.99
C VAL A 168 -64.66 -10.40 -38.24
N LYS A 169 -64.50 -10.38 -36.92
CA LYS A 169 -64.80 -11.50 -36.02
C LYS A 169 -66.24 -11.41 -35.50
N ARG A 170 -66.73 -12.50 -34.93
CA ARG A 170 -68.09 -12.55 -34.36
C ARG A 170 -68.24 -11.52 -33.24
N GLY A 171 -69.19 -10.59 -33.40
CA GLY A 171 -69.55 -9.59 -32.39
C GLY A 171 -68.72 -8.30 -32.44
N GLU A 172 -67.83 -8.14 -33.43
CA GLU A 172 -67.09 -6.89 -33.61
C GLU A 172 -67.97 -5.80 -34.23
N SER A 173 -67.78 -4.54 -33.79
CA SER A 173 -68.34 -3.35 -34.42
C SER A 173 -67.24 -2.48 -35.04
N LEU A 174 -67.60 -1.55 -35.95
CA LEU A 174 -66.62 -0.67 -36.59
C LEU A 174 -65.75 0.14 -35.59
N PRO A 175 -66.29 0.71 -34.48
CA PRO A 175 -65.47 1.34 -33.46
C PRO A 175 -64.51 0.38 -32.76
N GLN A 176 -64.94 -0.86 -32.48
CA GLN A 176 -64.08 -1.86 -31.84
C GLN A 176 -62.92 -2.28 -32.75
N ILE A 177 -63.17 -2.39 -34.06
CA ILE A 177 -62.12 -2.68 -35.04
C ILE A 177 -61.16 -1.49 -35.16
N ALA A 178 -61.68 -0.26 -35.25
CA ALA A 178 -60.86 0.95 -35.31
C ALA A 178 -59.98 1.15 -34.05
N ALA A 179 -60.48 0.75 -32.88
CA ALA A 179 -59.76 0.82 -31.61
C ALA A 179 -58.55 -0.13 -31.51
N GLN A 180 -58.42 -1.13 -32.40
CA GLN A 180 -57.31 -2.08 -32.34
C GLN A 180 -55.98 -1.36 -32.62
N PRO A 181 -54.89 -1.69 -31.88
CA PRO A 181 -53.57 -1.09 -32.08
C PRO A 181 -53.04 -1.26 -33.51
N ASP A 182 -53.38 -2.39 -34.14
CA ASP A 182 -52.96 -2.72 -35.51
C ASP A 182 -53.80 -2.01 -36.58
N VAL A 183 -54.93 -1.38 -36.21
CA VAL A 183 -55.82 -0.64 -37.11
C VAL A 183 -55.60 0.86 -36.93
N TYR A 184 -56.31 1.56 -36.06
CA TYR A 184 -56.08 3.00 -35.84
C TYR A 184 -55.70 3.36 -34.40
N ASN A 185 -55.81 2.40 -33.47
CA ASN A 185 -55.65 2.64 -32.04
C ASN A 185 -56.54 3.78 -31.51
N ASP A 186 -57.66 4.06 -32.20
CA ASP A 186 -58.59 5.15 -31.89
C ASP A 186 -59.99 4.75 -32.39
N ALA A 187 -60.89 4.46 -31.45
CA ALA A 187 -62.26 4.06 -31.76
C ALA A 187 -63.03 5.14 -32.54
N ALA A 188 -62.71 6.42 -32.34
CA ALA A 188 -63.41 7.53 -32.98
C ALA A 188 -63.06 7.68 -34.48
N LEU A 189 -62.09 6.91 -34.99
CA LEU A 189 -61.71 6.88 -36.40
C LEU A 189 -62.46 5.81 -37.21
N TRP A 190 -63.44 5.14 -36.63
CA TRP A 190 -64.33 4.23 -37.36
C TRP A 190 -64.96 4.83 -38.63
N PRO A 191 -65.26 6.15 -38.73
CA PRO A 191 -65.81 6.70 -39.97
C PRO A 191 -64.86 6.62 -41.17
N LEU A 192 -63.54 6.60 -40.94
CA LEU A 192 -62.55 6.39 -42.01
C LEU A 192 -62.62 4.95 -42.54
N LEU A 193 -62.71 3.98 -41.61
CA LEU A 193 -62.88 2.57 -41.96
C LEU A 193 -64.20 2.36 -42.72
N TYR A 194 -65.28 3.00 -42.27
CA TYR A 194 -66.57 2.97 -42.94
C TYR A 194 -66.51 3.57 -44.35
N ARG A 195 -65.92 4.77 -44.48
CA ARG A 195 -65.82 5.51 -45.76
C ARG A 195 -65.07 4.71 -46.81
N ALA A 196 -64.00 4.02 -46.43
CA ALA A 196 -63.21 3.20 -47.36
C ALA A 196 -63.86 1.87 -47.73
N ASN A 197 -64.85 1.40 -46.98
CA ASN A 197 -65.58 0.14 -47.24
C ASN A 197 -67.07 0.39 -47.50
N ARG A 198 -67.44 1.60 -47.92
CA ARG A 198 -68.83 2.03 -48.17
C ARG A 198 -69.53 1.23 -49.26
N ASP A 199 -68.75 0.63 -50.16
CA ASP A 199 -69.20 -0.31 -51.17
C ASP A 199 -69.74 -1.63 -50.57
N GLN A 200 -69.22 -2.04 -49.41
CA GLN A 200 -69.60 -3.28 -48.72
C GLN A 200 -70.48 -3.05 -47.49
N ILE A 201 -70.40 -1.87 -46.86
CA ILE A 201 -71.14 -1.54 -45.63
C ILE A 201 -72.22 -0.50 -45.94
N ARG A 202 -73.49 -0.93 -45.86
CA ARG A 202 -74.64 -0.04 -46.05
C ARG A 202 -74.95 0.75 -44.78
N ASP A 203 -75.22 0.06 -43.67
CA ASP A 203 -75.41 0.68 -42.35
C ASP A 203 -74.13 0.49 -41.52
N PRO A 204 -73.49 1.56 -41.01
CA PRO A 204 -72.25 1.46 -40.24
C PRO A 204 -72.40 0.68 -38.92
N ARG A 205 -73.63 0.44 -38.43
CA ARG A 205 -73.89 -0.36 -37.22
C ARG A 205 -73.88 -1.87 -37.49
N ILE A 206 -73.82 -2.29 -38.76
CA ILE A 206 -73.96 -3.70 -39.14
C ILE A 206 -72.74 -4.12 -39.97
N VAL A 207 -71.91 -4.97 -39.37
CA VAL A 207 -70.82 -5.69 -40.04
C VAL A 207 -70.94 -7.19 -39.78
N TRP A 208 -70.59 -8.00 -40.77
CA TRP A 208 -70.80 -9.45 -40.68
C TRP A 208 -69.50 -10.20 -40.40
N PRO A 209 -69.53 -11.25 -39.56
CA PRO A 209 -68.35 -12.08 -39.33
C PRO A 209 -67.84 -12.71 -40.62
N GLY A 210 -66.52 -12.64 -40.86
CA GLY A 210 -65.87 -13.11 -42.08
C GLY A 210 -65.75 -12.07 -43.19
N GLN A 211 -66.36 -10.89 -43.03
CA GLN A 211 -66.18 -9.78 -43.96
C GLN A 211 -64.75 -9.24 -43.89
N VAL A 212 -64.10 -9.01 -45.04
CA VAL A 212 -62.73 -8.49 -45.11
C VAL A 212 -62.80 -6.99 -45.40
N LEU A 213 -62.43 -6.18 -44.42
CA LEU A 213 -62.41 -4.72 -44.53
C LEU A 213 -61.02 -4.24 -44.93
N HIS A 214 -60.96 -3.32 -45.88
CA HIS A 214 -59.76 -2.60 -46.24
C HIS A 214 -59.47 -1.49 -45.23
N ILE A 215 -58.25 -1.42 -44.72
CA ILE A 215 -57.86 -0.37 -43.76
C ILE A 215 -57.08 0.71 -44.53
N PRO A 216 -57.71 1.84 -44.89
CA PRO A 216 -56.99 2.93 -45.55
C PRO A 216 -55.93 3.48 -44.60
N ARG A 217 -54.79 3.91 -45.14
CA ARG A 217 -53.66 4.52 -44.40
C ARG A 217 -53.22 5.87 -44.95
N ASN A 218 -53.75 6.27 -46.10
CA ASN A 218 -53.39 7.49 -46.82
C ASN A 218 -54.30 8.67 -46.47
N PHE A 219 -54.59 8.88 -45.19
CA PHE A 219 -55.42 10.00 -44.72
C PHE A 219 -54.58 11.01 -43.94
N GLY A 220 -54.95 12.28 -44.06
CA GLY A 220 -54.27 13.40 -43.41
C GLY A 220 -54.78 13.69 -42.00
N ARG A 221 -54.21 14.72 -41.36
CA ARG A 221 -54.67 15.24 -40.07
C ARG A 221 -56.13 15.70 -40.13
N ASP A 222 -56.52 16.32 -41.23
CA ASP A 222 -57.87 16.88 -41.42
C ASP A 222 -58.92 15.78 -41.53
N ASP A 223 -58.63 14.69 -42.23
CA ASP A 223 -59.51 13.51 -42.32
C ASP A 223 -59.77 12.88 -40.96
N MET A 224 -58.74 12.78 -40.11
CA MET A 224 -58.89 12.28 -38.74
C MET A 224 -59.75 13.22 -37.89
N ALA A 225 -59.58 14.53 -38.03
CA ALA A 225 -60.38 15.51 -37.31
C ALA A 225 -61.85 15.46 -37.74
N GLU A 226 -62.09 15.33 -39.05
CA GLU A 226 -63.43 15.14 -39.62
C GLU A 226 -64.07 13.84 -39.10
N ALA A 227 -63.34 12.72 -39.11
CA ALA A 227 -63.84 11.45 -38.61
C ALA A 227 -64.21 11.52 -37.12
N ARG A 228 -63.40 12.19 -36.29
CA ARG A 228 -63.72 12.40 -34.88
C ARG A 228 -64.97 13.25 -34.69
N ARG A 229 -65.14 14.33 -35.48
CA ARG A 229 -66.36 15.15 -35.49
C ARG A 229 -67.58 14.34 -35.92
N TYR A 230 -67.43 13.55 -36.99
CA TYR A 230 -68.49 12.67 -37.48
C TYR A 230 -68.93 11.67 -36.41
N ASN A 231 -67.99 11.06 -35.69
CA ASN A 231 -68.30 10.17 -34.58
C ASN A 231 -69.00 10.90 -33.40
N GLN A 232 -68.66 12.15 -33.12
CA GLN A 232 -69.34 12.94 -32.09
C GLN A 232 -70.79 13.27 -32.48
N GLU A 233 -71.03 13.56 -33.76
CA GLU A 233 -72.35 13.84 -34.31
C GLU A 233 -73.20 12.57 -34.49
N HIS A 234 -72.54 11.45 -34.83
CA HIS A 234 -73.17 10.17 -35.16
C HIS A 234 -72.55 9.02 -34.34
N PRO A 235 -72.67 9.03 -33.00
CA PRO A 235 -72.08 7.99 -32.19
C PRO A 235 -72.77 6.65 -32.48
N ILE A 236 -71.95 5.64 -32.76
CA ILE A 236 -72.40 4.25 -32.80
C ILE A 236 -71.73 3.52 -31.63
N HIS A 237 -72.54 2.82 -30.85
CA HIS A 237 -72.12 2.04 -29.68
C HIS A 237 -72.30 0.56 -29.98
#